data_AF-A0A6H0SAI4-F1
#
_entry.id   AF-A0A6H0SAI4-F1
#
_cell.length_a   1.000
_cell.length_b   1.000
_cell.length_c   1.000
_cell.angle_alpha   90.00
_cell.angle_beta   90.00
_cell.angle_gamma   90.00
#
_symmetry.space_group_name_H-M   'P 1'
#
loop_
_entity.id
_entity.type
_entity.pdbx_description
1 polymer ?
#
loop_
_entity_poly.entity_id
_entity_poly.type
_entity_poly.pdbx_seq_one_letter_code
_entity_poly.pdbx_strand_id
1 'polypeptide(L)'
;MTEINRPLTDAERTVMNQLAVASVARQTGRDPESVADELDEMTIRLHGNAKHAYLTADGKTLVHITREDLALAANHPGETLHAEPIDPRRDT
;
A
#
# COMPACT_ATOMS: atom_id res chain seq x y z
N MET A 1 9.09 -1.23 18.15
CA MET A 1 9.03 -1.51 16.70
C MET A 1 9.65 -2.87 16.48
N THR A 2 8.82 -3.83 16.11
CA THR A 2 9.20 -5.22 15.84
C THR A 2 9.71 -5.31 14.40
N GLU A 3 10.95 -5.73 14.20
CA GLU A 3 11.52 -5.88 12.86
C GLU A 3 10.98 -7.15 12.19
N ILE A 4 10.29 -6.99 11.06
CA ILE A 4 9.70 -8.10 10.32
C ILE A 4 10.64 -8.48 9.16
N ASN A 5 11.58 -9.38 9.43
CA ASN A 5 12.57 -9.88 8.47
C ASN A 5 12.05 -11.10 7.69
N ARG A 6 10.85 -10.99 7.10
CA ARG A 6 10.26 -12.02 6.22
C ARG A 6 9.70 -11.41 4.93
N PRO A 7 9.63 -12.18 3.83
CA PRO A 7 8.92 -11.73 2.63
C PRO A 7 7.46 -11.35 2.96
N LEU A 8 6.88 -10.47 2.13
CA LEU A 8 5.47 -10.11 2.25
C LEU A 8 4.60 -11.35 2.00
N THR A 9 3.64 -11.61 2.90
CA THR A 9 2.65 -12.68 2.73
C THR A 9 1.61 -12.31 1.68
N ASP A 10 0.89 -13.29 1.13
CA ASP A 10 -0.19 -12.99 0.17
C ASP A 10 -1.29 -12.10 0.76
N ALA A 11 -1.61 -12.25 2.05
CA ALA A 11 -2.54 -11.36 2.74
C ALA A 11 -2.01 -9.92 2.83
N GLU A 12 -0.73 -9.74 3.16
CA GLU A 12 -0.08 -8.43 3.17
C GLU A 12 -0.06 -7.82 1.75
N ARG A 13 0.15 -8.62 0.70
CA ARG A 13 0.08 -8.16 -0.69
C ARG A 13 -1.33 -7.71 -1.08
N THR A 14 -2.35 -8.45 -0.67
CA THR A 14 -3.76 -8.08 -0.92
C THR A 14 -4.10 -6.75 -0.26
N VAL A 15 -3.72 -6.56 1.00
CA VAL A 15 -3.92 -5.28 1.70
C VAL A 15 -3.21 -4.13 0.98
N MET A 16 -1.97 -4.33 0.56
CA MET A 16 -1.23 -3.30 -0.18
C MET A 16 -1.93 -2.91 -1.49
N ASN A 17 -2.48 -3.89 -2.23
CA ASN A 17 -3.22 -3.62 -3.45
C ASN A 17 -4.51 -2.84 -3.16
N GLN A 18 -5.28 -3.26 -2.15
CA GLN A 18 -6.48 -2.55 -1.71
C GLN A 18 -6.20 -1.10 -1.29
N LEU A 19 -5.10 -0.88 -0.56
CA LEU A 19 -4.66 0.46 -0.17
C LEU A 19 -4.27 1.30 -1.38
N ALA A 20 -3.63 0.70 -2.39
CA ALA A 20 -3.25 1.40 -3.63
C ALA A 20 -4.50 1.85 -4.40
N VAL A 21 -5.45 0.94 -4.60
CA VAL A 21 -6.74 1.23 -5.23
C VAL A 21 -7.46 2.35 -4.48
N ALA A 22 -7.60 2.23 -3.14
CA ALA A 22 -8.29 3.22 -2.33
C ALA A 22 -7.58 4.59 -2.35
N SER A 23 -6.24 4.60 -2.33
CA SER A 23 -5.44 5.83 -2.40
C SER A 23 -5.63 6.54 -3.73
N VAL A 24 -5.51 5.82 -4.85
CA VAL A 24 -5.67 6.39 -6.19
C VAL A 24 -7.12 6.82 -6.42
N ALA A 25 -8.11 5.98 -6.11
CA ALA A 25 -9.53 6.31 -6.23
C ALA A 25 -9.88 7.59 -5.46
N ARG A 26 -9.36 7.75 -4.23
CA ARG A 26 -9.55 8.95 -3.42
C ARG A 26 -8.86 10.19 -4.01
N GLN A 27 -7.67 10.04 -4.57
CA GLN A 27 -6.92 11.15 -5.18
C GLN A 27 -7.55 11.62 -6.48
N THR A 28 -8.06 10.70 -7.30
CA THR A 28 -8.63 11.00 -8.62
C THR A 28 -10.15 11.19 -8.60
N GLY A 29 -10.82 10.86 -7.49
CA GLY A 29 -12.28 10.83 -7.41
C GLY A 29 -12.91 9.77 -8.32
N ARG A 30 -12.14 8.76 -8.72
CA ARG A 30 -12.60 7.68 -9.62
C ARG A 30 -13.19 6.54 -8.81
N ASP A 31 -14.00 5.75 -9.48
CA ASP A 31 -14.52 4.52 -8.91
C ASP A 31 -13.37 3.52 -8.61
N PRO A 32 -13.36 2.85 -7.44
CA PRO A 32 -12.33 1.88 -7.07
C PRO A 32 -12.19 0.70 -8.03
N GLU A 33 -13.26 0.20 -8.64
CA GLU A 33 -13.23 -0.93 -9.58
C GLU A 33 -12.47 -0.52 -10.84
N SER A 34 -12.80 0.64 -11.40
CA SER A 34 -12.08 1.19 -12.57
C SER A 34 -10.59 1.46 -12.31
N VAL A 35 -10.25 1.82 -11.07
CA VAL A 35 -8.85 2.00 -10.66
C VAL A 35 -8.14 0.67 -10.48
N ALA A 36 -8.84 -0.36 -9.98
CA ALA A 36 -8.29 -1.70 -9.83
C ALA A 36 -7.96 -2.33 -11.19
N ASP A 37 -8.84 -2.19 -12.19
CA ASP A 37 -8.58 -2.66 -13.56
C ASP A 37 -7.34 -1.98 -14.16
N GLU A 38 -7.23 -0.66 -14.03
CA GLU A 38 -6.07 0.10 -14.55
C GLU A 38 -4.77 -0.27 -13.83
N LEU A 39 -4.84 -0.52 -12.51
CA LEU A 39 -3.69 -0.98 -11.73
C LEU A 39 -3.25 -2.40 -12.10
N ASP A 40 -4.17 -3.27 -12.52
CA ASP A 40 -3.84 -4.63 -13.00
C ASP A 40 -3.07 -4.59 -14.33
N GLU A 41 -3.35 -3.60 -15.18
CA GLU A 41 -2.61 -3.37 -16.43
C GLU A 41 -1.22 -2.73 -16.21
N MET A 42 -0.98 -2.14 -15.04
CA MET A 42 0.29 -1.50 -14.69
C MET A 42 1.32 -2.49 -14.14
N THR A 43 2.60 -2.18 -14.36
CA THR A 43 3.69 -2.94 -13.71
C THR A 43 3.81 -2.52 -12.25
N ILE A 44 3.10 -3.23 -11.37
CA ILE A 44 3.19 -3.04 -9.92
C ILE A 44 4.38 -3.82 -9.35
N ARG A 45 5.18 -3.15 -8.52
CA ARG A 45 6.23 -3.78 -7.71
C ARG A 45 5.96 -3.55 -6.24
N LEU A 46 5.91 -4.64 -5.50
CA LEU A 46 5.88 -4.65 -4.05
C LEU A 46 7.30 -4.88 -3.55
N HIS A 47 7.80 -3.95 -2.76
CA HIS A 47 9.08 -4.11 -2.08
C HIS A 47 8.99 -3.60 -0.65
N GLY A 48 9.84 -4.11 0.22
CA GLY A 48 9.84 -3.70 1.62
C GLY A 48 11.15 -4.05 2.30
N ASN A 49 11.40 -3.38 3.41
CA ASN A 49 12.49 -3.70 4.33
C ASN A 49 11.88 -4.16 5.66
N ALA A 50 12.72 -4.29 6.70
CA ALA A 50 12.28 -4.75 8.02
C ALA A 50 11.24 -3.84 8.70
N LYS A 51 11.09 -2.59 8.24
CA LYS A 51 10.25 -1.56 8.88
C LYS A 51 9.13 -1.03 8.00
N HIS A 52 9.31 -1.01 6.68
CA HIS A 52 8.39 -0.40 5.73
C HIS A 52 8.11 -1.31 4.55
N ALA A 53 6.88 -1.23 4.05
CA ALA A 53 6.47 -1.81 2.78
C ALA A 53 6.03 -0.68 1.83
N TYR A 54 6.34 -0.86 0.56
CA TYR A 54 6.06 0.08 -0.51
C TYR A 54 5.42 -0.65 -1.68
N LEU A 55 4.40 -0.03 -2.26
CA LEU A 55 3.84 -0.42 -3.54
C LEU A 55 4.17 0.68 -4.54
N THR A 56 4.89 0.31 -5.60
CA THR A 56 5.27 1.21 -6.68
C THR A 56 4.62 0.79 -7.99
N ALA A 57 4.10 1.75 -8.76
CA ALA A 57 3.65 1.57 -10.14
C ALA A 57 4.42 2.55 -11.04
N ASP A 58 4.96 2.07 -12.16
CA ASP A 58 5.76 2.88 -13.10
C ASP A 58 6.87 3.72 -12.44
N GLY A 59 7.51 3.14 -11.42
CA GLY A 59 8.59 3.80 -10.67
C GLY A 59 8.14 4.86 -9.67
N LYS A 60 6.83 5.07 -9.48
CA LYS A 60 6.27 5.97 -8.47
C LYS A 60 5.70 5.18 -7.30
N THR A 61 5.99 5.61 -6.08
CA THR A 61 5.41 5.03 -4.85
C THR A 61 3.97 5.47 -4.68
N LEU A 62 3.03 4.52 -4.74
CA LEU A 62 1.61 4.75 -4.52
C LEU A 62 1.22 4.59 -3.05
N VAL A 63 1.82 3.60 -2.37
CA VAL A 63 1.53 3.28 -0.98
C VAL A 63 2.82 3.11 -0.22
N HIS A 64 2.86 3.68 0.98
CA HIS A 64 3.87 3.46 2.00
C HIS A 64 3.16 3.14 3.31
N ILE A 65 3.55 2.04 3.94
CA ILE A 65 3.01 1.62 5.24
C ILE A 65 4.10 0.95 6.07
N THR A 66 3.99 0.98 7.40
CA THR A 66 4.90 0.22 8.25
C THR A 66 4.62 -1.29 8.14
N ARG A 67 5.63 -2.13 8.35
CA ARG A 67 5.46 -3.59 8.36
C ARG A 67 4.55 -4.05 9.51
N GLU A 68 4.53 -3.32 10.63
CA GLU A 68 3.69 -3.61 11.79
C GLU A 68 2.21 -3.35 11.47
N ASP A 69 1.88 -2.17 10.92
CA ASP A 69 0.51 -1.84 10.52
C ASP A 69 0.01 -2.75 9.39
N LEU A 70 0.90 -3.10 8.45
CA LEU A 70 0.55 -4.02 7.37
C LEU A 70 0.27 -5.44 7.88
N ALA A 71 1.04 -5.92 8.85
CA ALA A 71 0.78 -7.20 9.48
C ALA A 71 -0.51 -7.18 10.31
N LEU A 72 -0.80 -6.07 11.00
CA LEU A 72 -2.05 -5.88 11.72
C LEU A 72 -3.24 -5.93 10.76
N ALA A 73 -3.19 -5.14 9.69
CA ALA A 73 -4.17 -5.10 8.62
C ALA A 73 -4.47 -6.47 8.00
N ALA A 74 -3.42 -7.21 7.68
CA ALA A 74 -3.54 -8.51 7.04
C ALA A 74 -4.18 -9.56 7.96
N ASN A 75 -4.00 -9.44 9.28
CA ASN A 75 -4.59 -10.33 10.27
C ASN A 75 -5.97 -9.87 10.76
N HIS A 76 -6.32 -8.60 10.56
CA HIS A 76 -7.58 -8.00 10.98
C HIS A 76 -8.28 -7.26 9.82
N PRO A 77 -8.80 -7.98 8.81
CA PRO A 77 -9.52 -7.36 7.70
C PRO A 77 -10.81 -6.69 8.22
N GLY A 78 -10.84 -5.35 8.22
CA GLY A 78 -11.99 -4.55 8.68
C GLY A 78 -11.64 -3.48 9.72
N GLU A 79 -10.42 -3.50 10.28
CA GLU A 79 -9.94 -2.40 11.13
C GLU A 79 -9.43 -1.26 10.26
N THR A 80 -9.96 -0.04 10.45
CA THR A 80 -9.59 1.14 9.66
C THR A 80 -8.13 1.51 9.91
N LEU A 81 -7.27 1.18 8.95
CA LEU A 81 -5.87 1.62 8.96
C LEU A 81 -5.81 3.09 8.55
N HIS A 82 -5.24 3.92 9.43
CA HIS A 82 -4.86 5.27 9.05
C HIS A 82 -3.57 5.22 8.22
N ALA A 83 -3.71 4.96 6.92
CA ALA A 83 -2.62 5.22 5.97
C ALA A 83 -2.47 6.75 5.86
N GLU A 84 -1.41 7.31 6.43
CA GLU A 84 -1.11 8.72 6.25
C GLU A 84 -0.84 8.98 4.75
N PRO A 85 -1.48 10.00 4.14
CA PRO A 85 -1.16 10.36 2.78
C PRO A 85 0.31 10.77 2.71
N ILE A 86 1.02 10.31 1.67
CA ILE A 86 2.39 10.73 1.40
C ILE A 86 2.35 12.24 1.12
N ASP A 87 2.78 13.05 2.09
CA ASP A 87 2.86 14.50 1.93
C ASP A 87 4.14 14.84 1.14
N PRO A 88 4.03 15.36 -0.10
CA PRO A 88 5.17 15.64 -0.95
C PRO A 88 6.02 16.83 -0.49
N ARG A 89 5.68 17.49 0.62
CA ARG A 89 6.41 18.67 1.16
C ARG A 89 7.35 18.32 2.31
N ARG A 90 7.48 17.05 2.70
CA ARG A 90 8.24 16.64 3.88
C ARG A 90 9.74 16.39 3.64
N ASP A 91 10.26 16.80 2.49
CA ASP A 91 11.69 16.84 2.16
C ASP A 91 12.09 18.24 1.65
N THR A 92 11.92 19.27 2.49
CA THR A 92 12.63 20.57 2.31
C THR A 92 13.28 21.01 3.61
#